data_AF-A0A8A4THH7-F1
#
_entry.id   AF-A0A8A4THH7-F1
#
_cell.length_a   1.000
_cell.length_b   1.000
_cell.length_c   1.000
_cell.angle_alpha   90.00
_cell.angle_beta   90.00
_cell.angle_gamma   90.00
#
_symmetry.space_group_name_H-M   'P 1'
#
loop_
_entity.id
_entity.type
_entity.pdbx_description
1 polymer ?
#
loop_
_entity_poly.entity_id
_entity_poly.type
_entity_poly.pdbx_seq_one_letter_code
_entity_poly.pdbx_strand_id
1 'polypeptide(L)'
;MDREVRARVVKVEGSTTTLGIYMEGVWHRIKARTEVRLCEGDWIRGHLIVPPDGSMLVFKLDEVERRAATESQETHPSRGGLDLEA
;
A
#
# COMPACT_ATOMS: atom_id res chain seq x y z
N MET A 1 10.40 -7.95 -19.28
CA MET A 1 11.42 -7.69 -18.24
C MET A 1 10.80 -8.04 -16.90
N ASP A 2 11.50 -8.83 -16.07
CA ASP A 2 11.02 -9.21 -14.75
C ASP A 2 11.81 -8.45 -13.69
N ARG A 3 11.10 -7.72 -12.83
CA ARG A 3 11.70 -6.88 -11.79
C ARG A 3 10.89 -7.02 -10.51
N GLU A 4 11.60 -7.40 -9.46
CA GLU A 4 11.05 -7.35 -8.11
C GLU A 4 10.74 -5.90 -7.75
N VAL A 5 9.55 -5.68 -7.22
CA VAL A 5 9.05 -4.38 -6.81
C VAL A 5 8.33 -4.50 -5.47
N ARG A 6 8.50 -3.48 -4.65
CA ARG A 6 7.68 -3.27 -3.46
C ARG A 6 6.63 -2.23 -3.78
N ALA A 7 5.38 -2.55 -3.50
CA ALA A 7 4.28 -1.64 -3.68
C ALA A 7 3.55 -1.42 -2.36
N ARG A 8 2.94 -0.23 -2.23
CA ARG A 8 2.03 0.07 -1.14
C ARG A 8 0.61 0.08 -1.66
N VAL A 9 -0.31 -0.55 -0.96
CA VAL A 9 -1.73 -0.41 -1.24
C VAL A 9 -2.17 0.98 -0.81
N VAL A 10 -2.50 1.82 -1.79
CA VAL A 10 -2.88 3.23 -1.56
C VAL A 10 -4.38 3.37 -1.40
N LYS A 11 -5.16 2.65 -2.19
CA LYS A 11 -6.62 2.72 -2.18
C LYS A 11 -7.27 1.40 -2.58
N VAL A 12 -8.37 1.01 -1.95
CA VAL A 12 -9.16 -0.17 -2.35
C VAL A 12 -10.61 0.25 -2.60
N GLU A 13 -11.10 0.01 -3.83
CA GLU A 13 -12.45 0.36 -4.27
C GLU A 13 -13.12 -0.85 -4.93
N GLY A 14 -13.98 -1.55 -4.19
CA GLY A 14 -14.60 -2.78 -4.64
C GLY A 14 -13.54 -3.85 -4.95
N SER A 15 -13.47 -4.32 -6.20
CA SER A 15 -12.45 -5.26 -6.68
C SER A 15 -11.19 -4.59 -7.26
N THR A 16 -11.17 -3.26 -7.32
CA THR A 16 -10.05 -2.49 -7.86
C THR A 16 -9.16 -1.99 -6.74
N THR A 17 -7.87 -2.27 -6.82
CA THR A 17 -6.85 -1.78 -5.88
C THR A 17 -5.88 -0.87 -6.60
N THR A 18 -5.57 0.26 -5.99
CA THR A 18 -4.53 1.18 -6.45
C THR A 18 -3.25 0.92 -5.66
N LEU A 19 -2.20 0.58 -6.38
CA LEU A 19 -0.85 0.35 -5.86
C LEU A 19 0.03 1.56 -6.16
N GLY A 20 0.76 2.02 -5.15
CA GLY A 20 1.86 2.97 -5.30
C GLY A 20 3.17 2.20 -5.38
N ILE A 21 3.88 2.29 -6.51
CA ILE A 21 5.14 1.59 -6.76
C ILE A 21 6.23 2.63 -7.01
N TYR A 22 7.33 2.56 -6.25
CA TYR A 22 8.49 3.41 -6.51
C TYR A 22 9.49 2.66 -7.39
N MET A 23 9.75 3.15 -8.59
CA MET A 23 10.67 2.54 -9.54
C MET A 23 11.50 3.61 -10.21
N GLU A 24 12.80 3.36 -10.38
CA GLU A 24 13.71 4.24 -11.12
C GLU A 24 13.70 5.71 -10.67
N GLY A 25 13.47 5.96 -9.37
CA GLY A 25 13.40 7.32 -8.83
C GLY A 25 12.02 7.98 -8.91
N VAL A 26 11.00 7.29 -9.41
CA VAL A 26 9.67 7.83 -9.69
C VAL A 26 8.57 7.01 -9.00
N TRP A 27 7.57 7.70 -8.44
CA TRP A 27 6.36 7.07 -7.92
C TRP A 27 5.33 6.85 -9.03
N HIS A 28 4.98 5.60 -9.29
CA HIS A 28 3.93 5.18 -10.20
C HIS A 28 2.67 4.77 -9.43
N ARG A 29 1.49 5.11 -9.95
CA ARG A 29 0.19 4.64 -9.45
C ARG A 29 -0.43 3.69 -10.44
N ILE A 30 -0.59 2.43 -10.05
CA ILE A 30 -1.13 1.37 -10.90
C ILE A 30 -2.45 0.91 -10.33
N LYS A 31 -3.50 0.89 -11.16
CA LYS A 31 -4.79 0.28 -10.82
C LYS A 31 -4.77 -1.16 -11.28
N ALA A 32 -5.00 -2.09 -10.36
CA ALA A 32 -5.08 -3.51 -10.64
C ALA A 32 -6.40 -4.06 -10.10
N ARG A 33 -7.00 -5.00 -10.84
CA ARG A 33 -7.99 -5.89 -10.23
C ARG A 33 -7.25 -6.91 -9.40
N THR A 34 -7.61 -7.04 -8.13
CA THR A 34 -7.02 -8.03 -7.24
C THR A 34 -8.07 -9.05 -6.86
N GLU A 35 -7.69 -10.32 -6.91
CA GLU A 35 -8.52 -11.42 -6.40
C GLU A 35 -8.20 -11.71 -4.93
N VAL A 36 -7.08 -11.18 -4.42
CA VAL A 36 -6.66 -11.27 -3.03
C VAL A 36 -7.22 -10.08 -2.26
N ARG A 37 -7.72 -10.34 -1.04
CA ARG A 37 -8.13 -9.28 -0.12
C ARG A 37 -6.91 -8.51 0.35
N LEU A 38 -6.83 -7.24 -0.04
CA LEU A 38 -5.83 -6.28 0.38
C LEU A 38 -6.50 -5.15 1.16
N CYS A 39 -5.77 -4.56 2.10
CA CYS A 39 -6.20 -3.40 2.87
C CYS A 39 -5.36 -2.18 2.51
N GLU A 40 -5.95 -0.99 2.61
CA GLU A 40 -5.19 0.26 2.48
C GLU A 40 -4.06 0.32 3.52
N GLY A 41 -2.86 0.65 3.05
CA GLY A 41 -1.67 0.69 3.87
C GLY A 41 -0.87 -0.61 3.96
N ASP A 42 -1.38 -1.73 3.42
CA ASP A 42 -0.59 -2.96 3.29
C ASP A 42 0.64 -2.71 2.40
N TRP A 43 1.76 -3.31 2.79
CA TRP A 43 2.93 -3.43 1.93
C TRP A 43 2.87 -4.77 1.21
N ILE A 44 3.11 -4.74 -0.09
CA ILE A 44 3.14 -5.94 -0.91
C ILE A 44 4.46 -6.05 -1.64
N ARG A 45 4.96 -7.27 -1.74
CA ARG A 45 6.14 -7.63 -2.50
C ARG A 45 5.71 -8.49 -3.68
N GLY A 46 6.24 -8.19 -4.85
CA GLY A 46 5.89 -8.90 -6.06
C GLY A 46 6.81 -8.58 -7.21
N HIS A 47 6.43 -9.05 -8.38
CA HIS A 47 7.16 -8.88 -9.62
C HIS A 47 6.31 -8.10 -10.62
N LEU A 48 6.87 -7.01 -11.15
CA LEU A 48 6.27 -6.30 -12.27
C LEU A 48 6.78 -6.92 -13.56
N ILE A 49 5.88 -7.58 -14.29
CA ILE A 49 6.16 -8.19 -15.57
C ILE A 49 5.64 -7.23 -16.63
N VAL A 50 6.55 -6.71 -17.45
CA VAL A 50 6.24 -5.96 -18.67
C VAL A 50 6.24 -6.95 -19.84
N PRO A 51 5.06 -7.28 -20.42
CA PRO A 51 4.98 -8.12 -21.60
C PRO A 51 5.69 -7.46 -22.79
N PRO A 52 6.41 -8.24 -23.62
CA PRO A 52 7.16 -7.70 -24.76
C PRO A 52 6.28 -7.15 -25.89
N ASP A 53 5.00 -7.53 -25.92
CA ASP A 53 4.00 -7.04 -26.86
C ASP A 53 3.41 -5.66 -26.47
N GLY A 54 3.86 -5.08 -25.35
CA GLY A 54 3.34 -3.82 -24.84
C GLY A 54 1.91 -3.91 -24.29
N SER A 55 1.42 -5.13 -24.05
CA SER A 55 0.11 -5.37 -23.44
C SER A 55 0.08 -4.95 -21.96
N MET A 56 -1.06 -5.21 -21.31
CA MET A 56 -1.33 -4.83 -19.92
C MET A 56 -0.23 -5.32 -18.96
N LEU A 57 0.32 -4.40 -18.17
CA LEU A 57 1.31 -4.71 -17.12
C LEU A 57 0.73 -5.71 -16.12
N VAL A 58 1.49 -6.76 -15.83
CA VAL A 58 1.09 -7.79 -14.85
C VAL A 58 1.92 -7.60 -13.58
N PHE A 59 1.23 -7.37 -12.46
CA PHE A 59 1.87 -7.40 -11.14
C PHE A 59 1.59 -8.76 -10.50
N LYS A 60 2.62 -9.60 -10.40
CA LYS A 60 2.52 -10.89 -9.72
C LYS A 60 2.81 -10.70 -8.24
N LEU A 61 1.80 -10.89 -7.40
CA LEU A 61 1.91 -10.78 -5.95
C LEU A 61 2.58 -12.04 -5.37
N ASP A 62 3.65 -11.86 -4.60
CA ASP A 62 4.32 -12.98 -3.92
C ASP A 62 3.95 -13.02 -2.44
N GLU A 63 4.09 -11.88 -1.75
CA GLU A 63 3.86 -11.78 -0.31
C GLU A 63 3.14 -10.48 0.05
N VAL A 64 2.23 -10.58 1.03
CA VAL A 64 1.53 -9.44 1.62
C VAL A 64 2.05 -9.26 3.04
N GLU A 65 2.86 -8.23 3.25
CA GLU A 65 3.22 -7.75 4.58
C GLU A 65 2.04 -6.93 5.10
N ARG A 66 1.08 -7.64 5.70
CA ARG A 66 -0.01 -6.97 6.40
C ARG A 66 0.60 -6.14 7.50
N ARG A 67 0.21 -4.87 7.58
CA ARG A 67 0.49 -4.10 8.79
C ARG A 67 -0.17 -4.88 9.92
N ALA A 68 0.62 -5.49 10.81
CA ALA A 68 0.12 -5.94 12.09
C ALA A 68 -0.60 -4.72 12.66
N ALA A 69 -1.91 -4.83 12.86
CA ALA A 69 -2.68 -3.80 13.51
C ALA A 69 -1.94 -3.51 14.81
N THR A 70 -1.25 -2.39 14.88
CA THR A 70 -0.65 -1.95 16.12
C THR A 70 -1.85 -1.53 16.97
N GLU A 71 -2.41 -2.51 17.68
CA GLU A 71 -3.24 -2.30 18.86
C GLU A 71 -2.33 -1.67 19.91
N SER A 72 -2.21 -0.36 19.82
CA SER A 72 -1.78 0.57 20.87
C SER A 72 -2.46 1.87 20.47
N GLN A 73 -3.71 2.11 20.88
CA GLN A 73 -4.01 2.70 22.19
C GLN A 73 -2.91 3.66 22.65
N GLU A 74 -2.75 4.77 21.94
CA GLU A 74 -2.61 6.04 22.67
C GLU A 74 -4.03 6.53 22.98
N THR A 75 -4.56 5.95 24.05
CA THR A 75 -5.56 6.56 24.91
C THR A 75 -5.01 7.92 25.28
N HIS A 76 -5.43 8.99 24.61
CA HIS A 76 -5.23 10.33 25.13
C HIS A 76 -5.78 10.32 26.57
N PRO A 77 -4.98 10.61 27.60
CA PRO A 77 -5.53 10.91 28.90
C PRO A 77 -6.29 12.24 28.76
N SER A 78 -7.59 12.16 28.56
CA SER A 78 -8.48 13.27 28.92
C SER A 78 -8.34 13.47 30.43
N ARG A 79 -7.51 14.42 30.86
CA ARG A 79 -7.63 15.08 32.17
C ARG A 79 -6.66 16.25 32.31
N GLY A 80 -7.23 17.42 32.60
CA GLY A 80 -6.58 18.45 33.40
C GLY A 80 -6.21 19.69 32.61
N GLY A 81 -6.96 20.77 32.82
CA GLY A 81 -6.57 22.09 32.37
C GLY A 81 -5.21 22.51 32.94
N LEU A 82 -4.53 23.35 32.18
CA LEU A 82 -3.47 24.21 32.68
C LEU A 82 -3.91 25.64 32.38
N ASP A 83 -3.99 26.39 33.46
CA ASP A 83 -4.42 27.77 33.59
C ASP A 83 -3.62 28.68 32.64
N LEU A 84 -4.33 29.60 31.98
CA LEU A 84 -3.72 30.71 31.25
C LEU A 84 -3.78 31.92 32.19
N GLU A 85 -2.67 32.25 32.83
CA GLU A 85 -2.50 33.58 33.43
C GLU A 85 -1.18 34.22 33.00
N ALA A 86 -1.34 35.40 32.39
CA ALA A 86 -0.42 36.52 32.42
C ALA A 86 -1.21 37.73 32.94
#